data_AF-A0A2K9AGW6-F1
#
_entry.id   AF-A0A2K9AGW6-F1
#
_cell.length_a   1.000
_cell.length_b   1.000
_cell.length_c   1.000
_cell.angle_alpha   90.00
_cell.angle_beta   90.00
_cell.angle_gamma   90.00
#
_symmetry.space_group_name_H-M   'P 1'
#
loop_
_entity.id
_entity.type
_entity.pdbx_description
1 polymer ?
#
loop_
_entity_poly.entity_id
_entity_poly.type
_entity_poly.pdbx_seq_one_letter_code
_entity_poly.pdbx_strand_id
1 'polypeptide(L)' 'MAWSNETFLIGEKVKVEGEKGFGVITRIDVERGLVYVLFKRMREEAYPYPEAIEQHILKTDLHQK' A
#
# COMPACT_ATOMS: atom_id res chain seq x y z
N MET A 1 17.97 2.62 -13.08
CA MET A 1 16.85 2.40 -12.14
C MET A 1 17.43 2.32 -10.75
N ALA A 2 17.41 3.43 -10.00
CA ALA A 2 17.76 3.42 -8.59
C ALA A 2 16.51 2.99 -7.82
N TRP A 3 16.40 1.71 -7.48
CA TRP A 3 15.36 1.23 -6.57
C TRP A 3 15.65 1.86 -5.21
N SER A 4 14.78 2.76 -4.75
CA SER A 4 14.84 3.24 -3.38
C SER A 4 14.26 2.16 -2.46
N ASN A 5 14.73 2.12 -1.22
CA ASN A 5 14.28 1.20 -0.19
C ASN A 5 12.80 1.38 0.21
N GLU A 6 12.03 2.23 -0.48
CA GLU A 6 10.60 2.52 -0.26
C GLU A 6 9.72 1.93 -1.38
N THR A 7 10.28 1.79 -2.59
CA THR A 7 9.55 1.23 -3.75
C THR A 7 9.27 -0.27 -3.67
N PHE A 8 9.87 -0.99 -2.71
CA PHE A 8 9.65 -2.42 -2.51
C PHE A 8 8.20 -2.80 -2.20
N LEU A 9 7.42 -1.83 -1.69
CA LEU A 9 6.02 -2.02 -1.38
C LEU A 9 5.14 -2.07 -2.63
N ILE A 10 5.61 -1.57 -3.78
CA ILE A 10 4.82 -1.59 -5.02
C ILE A 10 4.74 -3.03 -5.55
N GLY A 11 3.51 -3.50 -5.81
CA GLY A 11 3.20 -4.88 -6.18
C GLY A 11 2.83 -5.77 -4.99
N GLU A 12 2.99 -5.28 -3.76
CA GLU A 12 2.69 -6.05 -2.56
C GLU A 12 1.19 -6.20 -2.32
N LYS A 13 0.82 -7.38 -1.85
CA LYS A 13 -0.53 -7.69 -1.41
C LYS A 13 -0.72 -7.10 -0.01
N VAL A 14 -1.79 -6.34 0.15
CA VAL A 14 -2.08 -5.62 1.39
C VAL A 14 -3.49 -5.93 1.87
N LYS A 15 -3.62 -6.15 3.18
CA LYS A 15 -4.92 -6.20 3.84
C LYS A 15 -5.24 -4.84 4.42
N VAL A 16 -6.37 -4.27 4.00
CA VAL A 16 -6.80 -2.94 4.46
C VAL A 16 -7.85 -3.10 5.56
N GLU A 17 -7.73 -2.31 6.63
CA GLU A 17 -8.73 -2.28 7.69
C GLU A 17 -10.10 -1.83 7.14
N GLY A 18 -11.17 -2.52 7.54
CA GLY A 18 -12.52 -2.27 7.04
C GLY A 18 -12.85 -2.90 5.68
N GLU A 19 -11.84 -3.36 4.93
CA GLU A 19 -12.03 -4.03 3.64
C GLU A 19 -12.16 -5.56 3.78
N LYS A 20 -13.14 -6.13 3.07
CA LYS A 20 -13.35 -7.59 3.08
C LYS A 20 -12.28 -8.34 2.29
N GLY A 21 -11.63 -7.67 1.35
CA GLY A 21 -10.67 -8.24 0.42
C GLY A 21 -9.24 -7.78 0.66
N PHE A 22 -8.32 -8.37 -0.11
CA PHE A 22 -6.97 -7.86 -0.25
C PHE A 22 -6.92 -6.87 -1.41
N GLY A 23 -6.08 -5.86 -1.26
CA GLY A 23 -5.65 -4.98 -2.34
C GLY A 23 -4.21 -5.27 -2.73
N VAL A 24 -3.75 -4.56 -3.76
CA VAL A 24 -2.35 -4.55 -4.19
C VAL A 24 -1.87 -3.10 -4.28
N ILE A 25 -0.70 -2.80 -3.73
CA ILE A 25 -0.13 -1.47 -3.84
C ILE A 25 0.35 -1.25 -5.28
N THR A 26 -0.19 -0.24 -5.98
CA THR A 26 0.14 0.03 -7.38
C THR A 26 1.13 1.18 -7.53
N ARG A 27 1.13 2.13 -6.60
CA ARG A 27 1.97 3.34 -6.64
C ARG A 27 2.14 3.93 -5.25
N ILE A 28 3.31 4.50 -5.01
CA ILE A 28 3.58 5.38 -3.86
C ILE A 28 4.00 6.74 -4.42
N ASP A 29 3.34 7.79 -3.94
CA ASP A 29 3.64 9.18 -4.24
C ASP A 29 4.18 9.83 -2.96
N VAL A 30 5.50 9.89 -2.85
CA VAL A 30 6.20 10.40 -1.66
C VAL A 30 6.04 11.91 -1.53
N GLU A 31 5.99 12.64 -2.66
CA GLU A 31 5.82 14.10 -2.65
C GLU A 31 4.44 14.50 -2.13
N ARG A 32 3.42 13.69 -2.42
CA ARG A 32 2.04 13.92 -1.96
C ARG A 32 1.69 13.18 -0.66
N GLY A 33 2.56 12.30 -0.17
CA GLY A 33 2.30 11.48 1.02
C GLY A 33 1.12 10.52 0.82
N LEU A 34 1.04 9.86 -0.34
CA LEU A 34 -0.06 8.96 -0.67
C LEU A 34 0.42 7.61 -1.19
N VAL A 35 -0.29 6.55 -0.83
CA VAL A 35 -0.15 5.20 -1.40
C VAL A 35 -1.46 4.76 -2.05
N TYR A 36 -1.36 4.19 -3.24
CA TYR A 36 -2.51 3.76 -4.03
C TYR A 36 -2.64 2.25 -3.92
N VAL A 37 -3.84 1.80 -3.55
CA VAL A 37 -4.18 0.39 -3.41
C VAL A 37 -5.29 0.05 -4.39
N LEU A 38 -5.00 -0.89 -5.28
CA LEU A 38 -5.94 -1.45 -6.24
C LEU A 38 -6.65 -2.66 -5.63
N PHE A 39 -7.97 -2.58 -5.58
CA PHE A 39 -8.85 -3.68 -5.19
C PHE A 39 -9.45 -4.37 -6.41
N LYS A 40 -10.27 -5.40 -6.15
CA LYS A 40 -11.06 -6.07 -7.20
C LYS A 40 -11.96 -5.07 -7.93
N ARG A 41 -12.31 -5.40 -9.17
CA ARG A 41 -13.18 -4.59 -10.05
C ARG A 41 -12.60 -3.20 -10.36
N MET A 42 -11.27 -3.09 -10.45
CA MET A 42 -10.55 -1.86 -10.82
C MET A 42 -10.83 -0.67 -9.89
N ARG A 43 -11.20 -0.93 -8.63
CA ARG A 43 -11.37 0.13 -7.64
C ARG A 43 -10.01 0.46 -7.03
N GLU A 44 -9.46 1.61 -7.40
CA GLU A 44 -8.24 2.14 -6.80
C GLU A 44 -8.61 3.18 -5.73
N GLU A 45 -7.97 3.08 -4.57
CA GLU A 45 -8.15 4.04 -3.47
C GLU A 45 -6.79 4.52 -2.98
N ALA A 46 -6.74 5.79 -2.58
CA ALA A 46 -5.55 6.41 -2.03
C ALA A 46 -5.63 6.44 -0.50
N TYR A 47 -4.52 6.09 0.15
CA TYR A 47 -4.35 6.13 1.59
C TYR A 47 -3.16 7.01 1.95
N PRO A 48 -3.14 7.64 3.14
CA PRO A 48 -1.99 8.41 3.62
C PRO A 48 -0.73 7.54 3.71
N TYR A 49 0.41 8.06 3.28
CA TYR A 49 1.71 7.39 3.36
C TYR A 49 2.74 8.31 4.00
N PRO A 50 3.51 7.82 5.02
CA PRO A 50 3.59 6.43 5.49
C PRO A 50 2.57 6.04 6.57
N GLU A 51 1.70 6.96 6.99
CA GLU A 51 0.87 6.80 8.21
C GLU A 51 -0.04 5.57 8.14
N ALA A 52 -0.60 5.25 6.97
CA ALA A 52 -1.47 4.08 6.84
C ALA A 52 -0.72 2.76 7.08
N ILE A 53 0.59 2.70 6.83
CA ILE A 53 1.42 1.52 7.13
C ILE A 53 1.74 1.50 8.62
N GLU A 54 2.19 2.62 9.19
CA GLU A 54 2.56 2.73 10.61
C GLU A 54 1.37 2.46 11.55
N GLN A 55 0.19 2.97 11.20
CA GLN A 55 -1.04 2.75 11.95
C GLN A 55 -1.68 1.39 11.68
N HIS A 56 -1.04 0.54 10.87
CA HIS A 56 -1.53 -0.80 10.51
C HIS A 56 -2.91 -0.79 9.81
N ILE A 57 -3.29 0.34 9.20
CA ILE A 57 -4.44 0.43 8.30
C ILE A 57 -4.17 -0.43 7.07
N LEU A 58 -2.92 -0.37 6.56
CA LEU A 58 -2.37 -1.20 5.50
C LEU A 58 -1.43 -2.24 6.09
N LYS A 59 -1.87 -3.49 6.16
CA LYS A 59 -1.04 -4.62 6.63
C LYS A 59 -0.44 -5.36 5.43
N THR A 60 0.87 -5.27 5.29
CA THR A 60 1.65 -6.00 4.29
C THR A 60 2.24 -7.28 4.91
N ASP A 61 2.38 -8.33 4.11
CA ASP A 61 2.93 -9.61 4.58
C ASP A 61 4.47 -9.54 4.79
N LEU A 62 5.14 -8.52 4.23
CA LEU A 62 6.59 -8.32 4.34
C LEU A 62 7.09 -7.96 5.76
N HIS A 63 6.24 -7.40 6.63
CA HIS A 63 6.61 -7.09 8.02
C HIS A 63 6.49 -8.28 8.97
N GLN A 64 6.18 -9.49 8.47
CA GLN A 64 5.97 -10.67 9.31
C GLN A 64 7.14 -11.68 9.32
N LYS A 65 8.36 -11.28 8.93
CA LYS A 65 9.57 -12.11 9.02
C LYS A 65 10.69 -11.47 9.81
#